data_AF-A0A2V9ZLK8-F1
#
_entry.id   AF-A0A2V9ZLK8-F1
#
_cell.length_a   1.000
_cell.length_b   1.000
_cell.length_c   1.000
_cell.angle_alpha   90.00
_cell.angle_beta   90.00
_cell.angle_gamma   90.00
#
_symmetry.space_group_name_H-M   'P 1'
#
loop_
_entity.id
_entity.type
_entity.pdbx_description
1 polymer ?
#
loop_
_entity_poly.entity_id
_entity_poly.type
_entity_poly.pdbx_seq_one_letter_code
_entity_poly.pdbx_strand_id
1 'polypeptide(L)'
;MSAATRSWATAEDKRAELQQRLDSGETAALPKVVETKRSTIAQEIDLFIRAKQDEGRSPETIRKLRSQLGLFEQFLATRSKFFASEITRTDVIEFRSGWASWKSGRTRQNAQTNIRGFIR
;
A
#
# COMPACT_ATOMS: atom_id res chain seq x y z
N MET A 1 49.48 17.37 39.95
CA MET A 1 49.01 18.17 38.80
C MET A 1 49.15 17.33 37.52
N SER A 2 48.29 17.58 36.53
CA SER A 2 48.35 17.06 35.13
C SER A 2 47.71 15.69 34.80
N ALA A 3 46.43 15.50 35.12
CA ALA A 3 45.58 14.48 34.47
C ALA A 3 44.59 15.08 33.43
N ALA A 4 44.35 16.39 33.46
CA ALA A 4 43.35 17.05 32.62
C ALA A 4 43.83 17.36 31.18
N THR A 5 45.13 17.50 30.94
CA THR A 5 45.67 17.97 29.65
C THR A 5 45.69 16.91 28.54
N ARG A 6 45.75 15.61 28.86
CA ARG A 6 45.71 14.53 27.85
C ARG A 6 44.31 14.32 27.23
N SER A 7 43.26 14.62 27.99
CA SER A 7 41.87 14.50 27.53
C SER A 7 41.54 15.55 26.46
N TRP A 8 42.03 16.79 26.64
CA TRP A 8 41.83 17.88 25.68
C TRP A 8 42.53 17.65 24.35
N ALA A 9 43.78 17.19 24.36
CA ALA A 9 44.51 16.86 23.13
C ALA A 9 43.76 15.79 22.31
N THR A 10 43.27 14.75 22.99
CA THR A 10 42.50 13.67 22.34
C THR A 10 41.14 14.15 21.82
N ALA A 11 40.53 15.12 22.49
CA ALA A 11 39.25 15.71 22.07
C ALA A 11 39.42 16.63 20.85
N GLU A 12 40.51 17.39 20.78
CA GLU A 12 40.80 18.28 19.64
C GLU A 12 41.18 17.48 18.40
N ASP A 13 41.97 16.41 18.54
CA ASP A 13 42.32 15.52 17.43
C ASP A 13 41.06 14.88 16.83
N LYS A 14 40.14 14.40 17.66
CA LYS A 14 38.85 13.84 17.18
C LYS A 14 37.95 14.88 16.53
N ARG A 15 37.98 16.12 17.03
CA ARG A 15 37.23 17.22 16.43
C ARG A 15 37.78 17.56 15.04
N ALA A 16 39.10 17.61 14.89
CA ALA A 16 39.76 17.88 13.62
C ALA A 16 39.49 16.77 12.59
N GLU A 17 39.52 15.50 13.00
CA GLU A 17 39.15 14.37 12.14
C GLU A 17 37.68 14.47 11.68
N LEU A 18 36.75 14.77 12.60
CA LEU A 18 35.34 14.93 12.25
C LEU A 18 35.11 16.10 11.30
N GLN A 19 35.82 17.23 11.50
CA GLN A 19 35.73 18.38 10.62
C GLN A 19 36.27 18.06 9.22
N GLN A 20 37.40 17.35 9.11
CA GLN A 20 37.93 16.90 7.82
C GLN A 20 36.96 15.97 7.07
N ARG A 21 36.24 15.11 7.78
CA ARG A 21 35.22 14.23 7.17
C ARG A 21 34.00 15.00 6.66
N LEU A 22 33.62 16.08 7.35
CA LEU A 22 32.56 16.99 6.89
C LEU A 22 33.03 17.83 5.69
N ASP A 23 34.24 18.38 5.74
CA ASP A 23 34.81 19.24 4.69
C ASP A 23 35.12 18.47 3.40
N SER A 24 35.46 17.18 3.51
CA SER A 24 35.67 16.28 2.36
C SER A 24 34.36 15.83 1.69
N GLY A 25 33.21 16.21 2.23
CA GLY A 25 31.90 15.85 1.68
C GLY A 25 31.61 14.36 1.76
N GLU A 26 32.21 13.65 2.73
CA GLU A 26 32.00 12.23 3.00
C GLU A 26 30.60 12.01 3.62
N THR A 27 29.55 12.35 2.88
CA THR A 27 28.18 11.98 3.23
C THR A 27 28.05 10.48 3.02
N ALA A 28 28.07 9.72 4.12
CA ALA A 28 27.68 8.32 4.10
C ALA A 28 26.39 8.19 3.28
N ALA A 29 26.42 7.38 2.22
CA ALA A 29 25.28 7.22 1.33
C ALA A 29 24.07 6.80 2.16
N LEU A 30 23.07 7.69 2.25
CA LEU A 30 21.80 7.35 2.86
C LEU A 30 21.30 6.07 2.17
N PRO A 31 20.84 5.05 2.91
CA PRO A 31 20.28 3.87 2.29
C PRO A 31 19.18 4.34 1.34
N LYS A 32 19.30 3.99 0.05
CA LYS A 32 18.22 4.20 -0.91
C LYS A 32 17.01 3.46 -0.33
N VAL A 33 16.08 4.20 0.23
CA VAL A 33 14.76 3.69 0.56
C VAL A 33 14.18 3.30 -0.79
N VAL A 34 14.19 2.00 -1.09
CA VAL A 34 13.47 1.48 -2.24
C VAL A 34 12.00 1.70 -1.91
N GLU A 35 11.46 2.81 -2.41
CA GLU A 35 10.06 3.14 -2.25
C GLU A 35 9.28 2.09 -3.05
N THR A 36 8.84 1.02 -2.37
CA THR A 36 7.94 0.03 -2.94
C THR A 36 6.65 0.76 -3.22
N LYS A 37 6.50 1.19 -4.49
CA LYS A 37 5.33 1.92 -4.98
C LYS A 37 4.09 1.08 -4.67
N ARG A 38 3.32 1.50 -3.66
CA ARG A 38 2.12 0.79 -3.24
C ARG A 38 1.07 0.96 -4.34
N SER A 39 0.60 -0.13 -4.92
CA SER A 39 -0.48 -0.09 -5.90
C SER A 39 -1.76 0.42 -5.25
N THR A 40 -2.47 1.29 -5.94
CA THR A 40 -3.81 1.70 -5.51
C THR A 40 -4.82 0.58 -5.74
N ILE A 41 -5.95 0.65 -5.04
CA ILE A 41 -7.07 -0.30 -5.23
C ILE A 41 -7.52 -0.30 -6.69
N ALA A 42 -7.61 0.86 -7.35
CA ALA A 42 -7.95 0.98 -8.76
C ALA A 42 -7.01 0.18 -9.67
N GLN A 43 -5.69 0.31 -9.42
CA GLN A 43 -4.65 -0.38 -10.20
C GLN A 43 -4.73 -1.90 -10.02
N GLU A 44 -4.94 -2.36 -8.78
CA GLU A 44 -5.11 -3.78 -8.47
C GLU A 44 -6.41 -4.33 -9.10
N ILE A 45 -7.51 -3.56 -9.09
CA ILE A 45 -8.74 -3.95 -9.78
C ILE A 45 -8.48 -4.13 -11.27
N ASP A 46 -7.83 -3.16 -11.93
CA ASP A 46 -7.55 -3.27 -13.36
C ASP A 46 -6.64 -4.46 -13.70
N LEU A 47 -5.61 -4.72 -12.89
CA LEU A 47 -4.77 -5.89 -13.02
C LEU A 47 -5.58 -7.18 -12.87
N PHE A 48 -6.43 -7.25 -11.85
CA PHE A 48 -7.31 -8.39 -11.61
C PHE A 48 -8.29 -8.63 -12.78
N ILE A 49 -8.88 -7.56 -13.32
CA ILE A 49 -9.77 -7.69 -14.48
C ILE A 49 -9.01 -8.22 -15.70
N ARG A 50 -7.81 -7.70 -15.97
CA ARG A 50 -6.97 -8.19 -17.09
C ARG A 50 -6.68 -9.68 -16.95
N ALA A 51 -6.27 -10.12 -15.76
CA ALA A 51 -6.08 -11.54 -15.49
C ALA A 51 -7.36 -12.36 -15.74
N LYS A 52 -8.55 -11.84 -15.36
CA LYS A 52 -9.83 -12.51 -15.66
C LYS A 52 -10.19 -12.51 -17.15
N GLN A 53 -9.76 -11.52 -17.91
CA GLN A 53 -9.93 -11.51 -19.37
C GLN A 53 -9.04 -12.58 -20.01
N ASP A 54 -7.79 -12.71 -19.55
CA ASP A 54 -6.85 -13.72 -20.03
C ASP A 54 -7.29 -15.16 -19.68
N GLU A 55 -8.01 -15.33 -18.56
CA GLU A 55 -8.70 -16.59 -18.21
C GLU A 55 -9.88 -16.94 -19.14
N GLY A 56 -10.20 -16.11 -20.13
CA GLY A 56 -11.28 -16.35 -21.08
C GLY A 56 -12.69 -16.14 -20.51
N ARG A 57 -12.83 -15.32 -19.47
CA ARG A 57 -14.17 -14.98 -18.91
C ARG A 57 -14.99 -14.20 -19.94
N SER A 58 -16.30 -14.44 -19.95
CA SER A 58 -17.19 -13.74 -20.89
C SER A 58 -17.19 -12.21 -20.65
N PRO A 59 -17.38 -11.39 -21.71
CA PRO A 59 -17.44 -9.94 -21.57
C PRO A 59 -18.51 -9.47 -20.57
N GLU A 60 -19.63 -10.18 -20.50
CA GLU A 60 -20.70 -9.88 -19.54
C GLU A 60 -20.25 -10.10 -18.09
N THR A 61 -19.53 -11.19 -17.83
CA THR A 61 -18.95 -11.45 -16.50
C THR A 61 -17.93 -10.37 -16.14
N ILE A 62 -17.06 -9.98 -17.07
CA ILE A 62 -16.09 -8.90 -16.85
C ILE A 62 -16.77 -7.57 -16.57
N ARG A 63 -17.84 -7.22 -17.30
CA ARG A 63 -18.62 -6.00 -17.05
C ARG A 63 -19.22 -5.99 -15.64
N LYS A 64 -19.82 -7.11 -15.22
CA LYS A 64 -20.37 -7.25 -13.86
C LYS A 64 -19.28 -7.13 -12.79
N LEU A 65 -18.13 -7.75 -13.04
CA LEU A 65 -16.98 -7.72 -12.14
C LEU A 65 -16.46 -6.29 -11.96
N ARG A 66 -16.25 -5.55 -13.06
CA ARG A 66 -15.86 -4.13 -13.02
C ARG A 66 -16.85 -3.28 -12.22
N SER A 67 -18.15 -3.45 -12.45
CA SER A 67 -19.17 -2.69 -11.73
C SER A 67 -19.15 -2.97 -10.22
N GLN A 68 -19.04 -4.24 -9.83
CA GLN A 68 -19.05 -4.61 -8.41
C GLN A 68 -17.78 -4.18 -7.69
N LEU A 69 -16.61 -4.34 -8.31
CA LEU A 69 -15.34 -3.91 -7.73
C LEU A 69 -15.22 -2.38 -7.70
N GLY A 70 -15.76 -1.67 -8.70
CA GLY A 70 -15.83 -0.20 -8.66
C GLY A 70 -16.73 0.34 -7.55
N LEU A 71 -17.86 -0.31 -7.26
CA LEU A 71 -18.69 0.04 -6.10
C LEU A 71 -17.94 -0.20 -4.77
N PHE A 72 -17.15 -1.27 -4.70
CA PHE A 72 -16.34 -1.57 -3.53
C PHE A 72 -15.21 -0.55 -3.35
N GLU A 73 -14.51 -0.17 -4.43
CA GLU A 73 -13.51 0.89 -4.44
C GLU A 73 -14.11 2.22 -3.95
N GLN A 74 -15.26 2.64 -4.50
CA GLN A 74 -15.93 3.87 -4.07
C GLN A 74 -16.26 3.83 -2.57
N PHE A 75 -16.74 2.69 -2.08
CA PHE A 75 -17.01 2.50 -0.66
C PHE A 75 -15.76 2.57 0.22
N LEU A 76 -14.60 2.11 -0.27
CA LEU A 76 -13.33 2.23 0.45
C LEU A 76 -12.80 3.67 0.40
N ALA A 77 -12.99 4.36 -0.72
CA ALA A 77 -12.63 5.77 -0.87
C ALA A 77 -13.41 6.67 0.10
N THR A 78 -14.70 6.40 0.37
CA THR A 78 -15.45 7.15 1.41
C THR A 78 -14.92 6.94 2.82
N ARG A 79 -14.07 5.91 3.02
CA ARG A 79 -13.36 5.61 4.27
C ARG A 79 -11.89 6.01 4.24
N SER A 80 -11.47 6.79 3.25
CA SER A 80 -10.07 7.20 3.03
C SER A 80 -9.09 6.04 2.88
N LYS A 81 -9.53 4.92 2.31
CA LYS A 81 -8.68 3.75 2.01
C LYS A 81 -8.43 3.69 0.50
N PHE A 82 -7.17 3.78 0.11
CA PHE A 82 -6.76 3.90 -1.29
C PHE A 82 -5.83 2.79 -1.75
N PHE A 83 -5.23 2.05 -0.82
CA PHE A 83 -4.28 0.97 -1.11
C PHE A 83 -4.86 -0.39 -0.70
N ALA A 84 -4.58 -1.42 -1.50
CA ALA A 84 -5.11 -2.77 -1.23
C ALA A 84 -4.64 -3.33 0.12
N SER A 85 -3.46 -2.92 0.60
CA SER A 85 -2.92 -3.28 1.91
C SER A 85 -3.74 -2.74 3.10
N GLU A 86 -4.58 -1.74 2.88
CA GLU A 86 -5.43 -1.12 3.92
C GLU A 86 -6.80 -1.80 4.05
N ILE A 87 -7.12 -2.72 3.13
CA ILE A 87 -8.38 -3.44 3.13
C ILE A 87 -8.38 -4.43 4.28
N THR A 88 -9.35 -4.25 5.18
CA THR A 88 -9.53 -5.12 6.33
C THR A 88 -10.79 -5.98 6.16
N ARG A 89 -10.88 -7.04 6.97
CA ARG A 89 -12.10 -7.86 7.04
C ARG A 89 -13.33 -7.03 7.42
N THR A 90 -13.16 -6.02 8.28
CA THR A 90 -14.23 -5.13 8.72
C THR A 90 -14.84 -4.37 7.55
N ASP A 91 -14.01 -3.86 6.63
CA ASP A 91 -14.51 -3.13 5.45
C ASP A 91 -15.40 -4.01 4.58
N VAL A 92 -15.05 -5.29 4.41
CA VAL A 92 -15.86 -6.24 3.63
C VAL A 92 -17.19 -6.54 4.33
N ILE A 93 -17.21 -6.62 5.66
CA ILE A 93 -18.43 -6.83 6.45
C ILE A 93 -19.35 -5.60 6.34
N GLU A 94 -18.79 -4.41 6.52
CA GLU A 94 -19.49 -3.14 6.41
C GLU A 94 -20.01 -2.89 4.99
N PHE A 95 -19.25 -3.27 3.97
CA PHE A 95 -19.74 -3.16 2.59
C PHE A 95 -20.96 -4.06 2.35
N ARG A 96 -20.94 -5.27 2.91
CA ARG A 96 -22.03 -6.24 2.78
C ARG A 96 -23.28 -5.84 3.55
N SER A 97 -23.15 -5.13 4.68
CA SER A 97 -24.30 -4.64 5.43
C SER A 97 -25.15 -3.67 4.59
N GLY A 98 -24.50 -2.88 3.72
CA GLY A 98 -25.16 -1.96 2.78
C GLY A 98 -25.96 -2.64 1.65
N TRP A 99 -25.83 -3.96 1.45
CA TRP A 99 -26.50 -4.68 0.36
C TRP A 99 -27.97 -4.98 0.61
N ALA A 100 -28.54 -4.53 1.74
CA ALA A 100 -29.98 -4.65 2.00
C ALA A 100 -30.83 -4.02 0.87
N SER A 101 -30.31 -2.98 0.22
CA SER A 101 -30.91 -2.33 -0.95
C SER A 101 -30.92 -3.20 -2.22
N TRP A 102 -30.10 -4.26 -2.29
CA TRP A 102 -29.98 -5.12 -3.46
C TRP A 102 -31.02 -6.24 -3.42
N LYS A 103 -32.05 -6.13 -4.25
CA LYS A 103 -33.19 -7.07 -4.27
C LYS A 103 -32.76 -8.52 -4.53
N SER A 104 -31.82 -8.75 -5.44
CA SER A 104 -31.41 -10.11 -5.87
C SER A 104 -30.38 -10.75 -4.92
N GLY A 105 -30.76 -11.87 -4.29
CA GLY A 105 -29.83 -12.69 -3.49
C GLY A 105 -28.69 -13.30 -4.31
N ARG A 106 -28.98 -13.72 -5.56
CA ARG A 106 -27.97 -14.22 -6.51
C ARG A 106 -26.90 -13.16 -6.82
N THR A 107 -27.31 -11.90 -6.98
CA THR A 107 -26.38 -10.79 -7.23
C THR A 107 -25.47 -10.54 -6.03
N ARG A 108 -26.02 -10.59 -4.82
CA ARG A 108 -25.24 -10.50 -3.56
C ARG A 108 -24.22 -11.63 -3.45
N GLN A 109 -24.63 -12.88 -3.70
CA GLN A 109 -23.72 -14.03 -3.67
C GLN A 109 -22.58 -13.89 -4.71
N ASN A 110 -22.91 -13.50 -5.95
CA ASN A 110 -21.91 -13.29 -6.99
C ASN A 110 -20.93 -12.16 -6.64
N ALA A 111 -21.43 -11.03 -6.12
CA ALA A 111 -20.58 -9.93 -5.67
C ALA A 111 -19.65 -10.38 -4.54
N GLN A 112 -20.14 -11.18 -3.59
CA GLN A 112 -19.32 -11.70 -2.50
C GLN A 112 -18.20 -12.61 -3.04
N THR A 113 -18.50 -13.50 -3.97
CA THR A 113 -17.49 -14.35 -4.61
C THR A 113 -16.45 -13.52 -5.34
N ASN A 114 -16.88 -12.50 -6.08
CA ASN A 114 -16.00 -11.63 -6.84
C ASN A 114 -15.06 -10.80 -5.94
N ILE A 115 -15.59 -10.21 -4.87
CA ILE A 115 -14.80 -9.45 -3.90
C ILE A 115 -13.81 -10.36 -3.15
N ARG A 116 -14.23 -11.58 -2.77
CA ARG A 116 -13.32 -12.56 -2.16
C ARG A 116 -12.22 -13.01 -3.12
N GLY A 117 -12.54 -13.15 -4.40
CA GLY A 117 -11.56 -13.47 -5.43
C GLY A 117 -10.53 -12.36 -5.64
N PHE A 118 -10.95 -11.10 -5.48
CA PHE A 118 -10.08 -9.93 -5.60
C PHE A 118 -9.14 -9.72 -4.39
N ILE A 119 -9.62 -9.96 -3.17
CA ILE A 119 -8.85 -9.69 -1.93
C ILE A 119 -7.84 -10.82 -1.61
N ARG A 120 -7.96 -11.97 -2.29
CA ARG A 120 -7.12 -13.15 -2.04
C ARG A 120 -5.77 -13.03 -2.72
#